data_AF-A0A8H3X838-F1
#
_entry.id   AF-A0A8H3X838-F1
#
_cell.length_a   1.000
_cell.length_b   1.000
_cell.length_c   1.000
_cell.angle_alpha   90.00
_cell.angle_beta   90.00
_cell.angle_gamma   90.00
#
_symmetry.space_group_name_H-M   'P 1'
#
loop_
_entity.id
_entity.type
_entity.pdbx_description
1 polymer ?
#
loop_
_entity_poly.entity_id
_entity_poly.type
_entity_poly.pdbx_seq_one_letter_code
_entity_poly.pdbx_strand_id
1 'polypeptide(L)'
;MSNLKARVKKLFLTGDLDAICGASIVYLAMGSNNMRSYEDVKNLAEQVKNSVWATLDNNDRKMKVSEALEEMEVGYKSVVGLNTMKALKMDTKICQDDSRDEIEENFEVLMSKLNNPARVEDVSLYGSLRTTLNNIDTSEYTWRDPEASMEPRESMKCVLPNSVISKCSEFVENFRNINVPRDMGDIIHNNLWKENEFELSKTANRILNVLGEIWCNPAFATSTSRNQQSEGTYVTDVIVPLLRASLKNLPNDYVCLSTAERQSLASKARRNIGVEGERMGKKPDVMMLIMAEEKVFELGYVESSRINCSKTKNDDDYMKLWRETVDGVSLIDATCRPKTNQFGIVGIQVAGNIMYLNVLIKDAGGIPRYFHLDHAELPLFPNSFQCVSSLMRLLLTLRNILIVNKSLLVRALGYATSHPPRNVHPSPVVSSPKHANV
;
A
#
# COMPACT_ATOMS: atom_id res chain seq x y z
N MET A 1 -17.22 -9.23 39.93
CA MET A 1 -18.33 -8.25 39.79
C MET A 1 -17.84 -6.79 39.66
N SER A 2 -16.73 -6.40 40.29
CA SER A 2 -16.20 -5.02 40.31
C SER A 2 -15.95 -4.40 38.92
N ASN A 3 -15.36 -5.15 37.97
CA ASN A 3 -15.04 -4.65 36.63
C ASN A 3 -16.31 -4.28 35.81
N LEU A 4 -17.33 -5.15 35.80
CA LEU A 4 -18.61 -4.86 35.12
C LEU A 4 -19.31 -3.64 35.72
N LYS A 5 -19.34 -3.55 37.06
CA LYS A 5 -19.91 -2.39 37.77
C LYS A 5 -19.24 -1.08 37.34
N ALA A 6 -17.92 -1.07 37.20
CA ALA A 6 -17.17 0.09 36.73
C ALA A 6 -17.49 0.45 35.26
N ARG A 7 -17.63 -0.55 34.38
CA ARG A 7 -17.96 -0.35 32.96
C ARG A 7 -19.37 0.21 32.77
N VAL A 8 -20.37 -0.32 33.46
CA VAL A 8 -21.74 0.21 33.42
C VAL A 8 -21.80 1.61 34.03
N LYS A 9 -21.05 1.86 35.13
CA LYS A 9 -20.93 3.20 35.72
C LYS A 9 -20.36 4.21 34.72
N LYS A 10 -19.32 3.83 33.98
CA LYS A 10 -18.73 4.66 32.92
C LYS A 10 -19.72 4.93 31.78
N LEU A 11 -20.48 3.91 31.35
CA LEU A 11 -21.52 4.08 30.33
C LEU A 11 -22.56 5.13 30.75
N PHE A 12 -23.05 5.06 31.99
CA PHE A 12 -24.07 6.01 32.47
C PHE A 12 -23.52 7.43 32.62
N LEU A 13 -22.31 7.60 33.16
CA LEU A 13 -21.74 8.93 33.42
C LEU A 13 -21.21 9.61 32.16
N THR A 14 -20.49 8.88 31.31
CA THR A 14 -19.72 9.48 30.20
C THR A 14 -19.97 8.83 28.84
N GLY A 15 -20.84 7.82 28.74
CA GLY A 15 -21.18 7.19 27.46
C GLY A 15 -21.98 8.13 26.56
N ASP A 16 -21.93 7.90 25.25
CA ASP A 16 -22.79 8.61 24.31
C ASP A 16 -24.27 8.35 24.62
N LEU A 17 -25.15 9.35 24.47
CA LEU A 17 -26.56 9.22 24.84
C LEU A 17 -27.27 8.11 24.05
N ASP A 18 -26.97 7.99 22.76
CA ASP A 18 -27.51 6.95 21.88
C ASP A 18 -26.99 5.55 22.22
N ALA A 19 -25.85 5.46 22.92
CA ALA A 19 -25.28 4.21 23.37
C ALA A 19 -25.84 3.72 24.72
N ILE A 20 -26.58 4.56 25.46
CA ILE A 20 -27.20 4.21 26.74
C ILE A 20 -28.55 3.53 26.46
N CYS A 21 -28.52 2.22 26.25
CA CYS A 21 -29.72 1.39 26.08
C CYS A 21 -29.57 0.02 26.76
N GLY A 22 -30.68 -0.70 26.90
CA GLY A 22 -30.70 -2.00 27.58
C GLY A 22 -29.77 -3.02 26.92
N ALA A 23 -29.71 -3.04 25.59
CA ALA A 23 -28.83 -3.93 24.83
C ALA A 23 -27.34 -3.67 25.12
N SER A 24 -26.92 -2.41 25.22
CA SER A 24 -25.54 -2.04 25.55
C SER A 24 -25.12 -2.53 26.95
N ILE A 25 -26.01 -2.43 27.94
CA ILE A 25 -25.74 -2.92 29.31
C ILE A 25 -25.54 -4.44 29.29
N VAL A 26 -26.41 -5.17 28.58
CA VAL A 26 -26.30 -6.63 28.46
C VAL A 26 -25.04 -7.03 27.68
N TYR A 27 -24.73 -6.32 26.60
CA TYR A 27 -23.52 -6.54 25.82
C TYR A 27 -22.26 -6.35 26.67
N LEU A 28 -22.20 -5.34 27.54
CA LEU A 28 -21.09 -5.16 28.47
C LEU A 28 -20.95 -6.32 29.48
N ALA A 29 -22.08 -6.94 29.85
CA ALA A 29 -22.12 -8.10 30.73
C ALA A 29 -21.76 -9.42 30.04
N MET A 30 -21.80 -9.46 28.71
CA MET A 30 -21.34 -10.57 27.88
C MET A 30 -19.80 -10.62 27.93
N GLY A 31 -19.27 -11.50 28.78
CA GLY A 31 -17.83 -11.80 28.82
C GLY A 31 -17.43 -12.75 27.72
N SER A 32 -16.13 -13.05 27.61
CA SER A 32 -15.54 -13.76 26.47
C SER A 32 -16.08 -15.17 26.21
N ASN A 33 -16.80 -15.82 27.14
CA ASN A 33 -17.37 -17.15 26.89
C ASN A 33 -18.59 -17.57 27.76
N ASN A 34 -19.07 -16.77 28.71
CA ASN A 34 -20.27 -17.13 29.50
C ASN A 34 -21.17 -15.91 29.76
N MET A 35 -22.43 -16.03 29.35
CA MET A 35 -23.46 -15.00 29.55
C MET A 35 -24.03 -15.09 30.97
N ARG A 36 -24.10 -13.97 31.67
CA ARG A 36 -24.69 -13.93 33.03
C ARG A 36 -26.21 -14.01 32.96
N SER A 37 -26.83 -14.44 34.06
CA SER A 37 -28.29 -14.47 34.16
C SER A 37 -28.84 -13.04 34.01
N TYR A 38 -30.02 -12.93 33.40
CA TYR A 38 -30.71 -11.64 33.24
C TYR A 38 -30.85 -10.92 34.58
N GLU A 39 -31.23 -11.67 35.62
CA GLU A 39 -31.48 -11.14 36.96
C GLU A 39 -30.22 -10.55 37.60
N ASP A 40 -29.05 -11.18 37.42
CA ASP A 40 -27.78 -10.65 37.93
C ASP A 40 -27.38 -9.34 37.24
N VAL A 41 -27.61 -9.26 35.93
CA VAL A 41 -27.25 -8.07 35.14
C VAL A 41 -28.19 -6.91 35.47
N LYS A 42 -29.49 -7.18 35.61
CA LYS A 42 -30.51 -6.20 36.00
C LYS A 42 -30.23 -5.63 37.38
N ASN A 43 -30.06 -6.50 38.38
CA ASN A 43 -29.78 -6.08 39.76
C ASN A 43 -28.49 -5.24 39.85
N LEU A 44 -27.45 -5.60 39.09
CA LEU A 44 -26.22 -4.81 39.04
C LEU A 44 -26.45 -3.43 38.39
N ALA A 45 -27.20 -3.36 37.29
CA ALA A 45 -27.48 -2.10 36.61
C ALA A 45 -28.31 -1.15 37.48
N GLU A 46 -29.30 -1.67 38.21
CA GLU A 46 -30.09 -0.90 39.18
C GLU A 46 -29.22 -0.37 40.33
N GLN A 47 -28.35 -1.21 40.88
CA GLN A 47 -27.38 -0.77 41.91
C GLN A 47 -26.46 0.34 41.38
N VAL A 48 -26.02 0.25 40.12
CA VAL A 48 -25.18 1.29 39.51
C VAL A 48 -25.98 2.56 39.31
N LYS A 49 -27.20 2.50 38.76
CA LYS A 49 -28.09 3.67 38.61
C LYS A 49 -28.25 4.40 39.93
N ASN A 50 -28.61 3.69 40.99
CA ASN A 50 -28.82 4.29 42.31
C ASN A 50 -27.54 4.95 42.84
N SER A 51 -26.37 4.37 42.58
CA SER A 51 -25.08 4.94 42.99
C SER A 51 -24.65 6.19 42.21
N VAL A 52 -25.14 6.39 40.98
CA VAL A 52 -24.77 7.54 40.13
C VAL A 52 -25.88 8.57 39.97
N TRP A 53 -27.10 8.26 40.45
CA TRP A 53 -28.29 9.08 40.18
C TRP A 53 -28.15 10.53 40.63
N ALA A 54 -27.56 10.73 41.82
CA ALA A 54 -27.31 12.06 42.39
C ALA A 54 -26.20 12.83 41.66
N THR A 55 -25.32 12.14 40.93
CA THR A 55 -24.20 12.74 40.18
C THR A 55 -24.53 13.01 38.71
N LEU A 56 -25.76 12.71 38.27
CA LEU A 56 -26.21 13.00 36.91
C LEU A 56 -26.88 14.39 36.89
N ASP A 57 -26.25 15.36 36.25
CA ASP A 57 -26.76 16.75 36.24
C ASP A 57 -27.63 17.03 35.00
N ASN A 58 -27.53 16.16 33.99
CA ASN A 58 -28.22 16.28 32.70
C ASN A 58 -29.53 15.44 32.70
N ASN A 59 -30.67 16.10 32.46
CA ASN A 59 -31.99 15.48 32.45
C ASN A 59 -32.17 14.47 31.31
N ASP A 60 -31.62 14.72 30.12
CA ASP A 60 -31.70 13.80 28.98
C ASP A 60 -30.94 12.50 29.28
N ARG A 61 -29.81 12.61 29.97
CA ARG A 61 -29.03 11.46 30.42
C ARG A 61 -29.76 10.66 31.49
N LYS A 62 -30.44 11.31 32.44
CA LYS A 62 -31.29 10.62 33.45
C LYS A 62 -32.44 9.86 32.82
N MET A 63 -33.07 10.47 31.80
CA MET A 63 -34.12 9.85 31.01
C MET A 63 -33.59 8.62 30.28
N LYS A 64 -32.48 8.75 29.53
CA LYS A 64 -31.86 7.62 28.82
C LYS A 64 -31.43 6.48 29.74
N VAL A 65 -30.87 6.77 30.92
CA VAL A 65 -30.51 5.73 31.92
C VAL A 65 -31.75 5.00 32.45
N SER A 66 -32.90 5.66 32.55
CA SER A 66 -34.14 5.03 32.99
C SER A 66 -34.77 4.18 31.89
N GLU A 67 -34.88 4.72 30.68
CA GLU A 67 -35.31 3.99 29.48
C GLU A 67 -34.46 2.73 29.28
N ALA A 68 -33.13 2.84 29.41
CA ALA A 68 -32.22 1.73 29.25
C ALA A 68 -32.48 0.58 30.24
N LEU A 69 -32.96 0.87 31.46
CA LEU A 69 -33.33 -0.17 32.44
C LEU A 69 -34.67 -0.84 32.08
N GLU A 70 -35.64 -0.07 31.61
CA GLU A 70 -36.95 -0.59 31.17
C GLU A 70 -36.79 -1.52 29.95
N GLU A 71 -35.87 -1.18 29.04
CA GLU A 71 -35.58 -1.96 27.85
C GLU A 71 -34.70 -3.19 28.09
N MET A 72 -34.20 -3.43 29.31
CA MET A 72 -33.20 -4.49 29.55
C MET A 72 -33.70 -5.88 29.18
N GLU A 73 -34.98 -6.19 29.35
CA GLU A 73 -35.50 -7.52 29.00
C GLU A 73 -35.44 -7.75 27.48
N VAL A 74 -35.89 -6.77 26.70
CA VAL A 74 -35.86 -6.80 25.24
C VAL A 74 -34.41 -6.79 24.74
N GLY A 75 -33.57 -5.96 25.35
CA GLY A 75 -32.13 -5.91 25.08
C GLY A 75 -31.45 -7.24 25.38
N TYR A 76 -31.84 -7.92 26.46
CA TYR A 76 -31.28 -9.23 26.85
C TYR A 76 -31.60 -10.29 25.81
N LYS A 77 -32.88 -10.44 25.44
CA LYS A 77 -33.31 -11.40 24.41
C LYS A 77 -32.63 -11.13 23.06
N SER A 78 -32.50 -9.86 22.68
CA SER A 78 -31.87 -9.46 21.42
C SER A 78 -30.37 -9.78 21.39
N VAL A 79 -29.63 -9.45 22.45
CA VAL A 79 -28.19 -9.75 22.53
C VAL A 79 -27.93 -11.25 22.61
N VAL A 80 -28.75 -12.01 23.35
CA VAL A 80 -28.69 -13.49 23.36
C VAL A 80 -28.88 -14.03 21.95
N GLY A 81 -29.95 -13.61 21.24
CA GLY A 81 -30.25 -14.06 19.90
C GLY A 81 -29.13 -13.77 18.90
N LEU A 82 -28.58 -12.55 18.92
CA LEU A 82 -27.45 -12.16 18.08
C LEU A 82 -26.16 -12.95 18.41
N ASN A 83 -25.94 -13.30 19.69
CA ASN A 83 -24.82 -14.15 20.09
C ASN A 83 -25.00 -15.60 19.60
N THR A 84 -26.20 -16.16 19.71
CA THR A 84 -26.53 -17.50 19.18
C THR A 84 -26.30 -17.59 17.67
N MET A 85 -26.61 -16.52 16.94
CA MET A 85 -26.33 -16.42 15.50
C MET A 85 -24.88 -16.10 15.16
N LYS A 86 -23.97 -16.04 16.16
CA LYS A 86 -22.57 -15.63 16.04
C LYS A 86 -22.37 -14.23 15.41
N ALA A 87 -23.42 -13.42 15.32
CA ALA A 87 -23.38 -12.09 14.71
C ALA A 87 -22.66 -11.04 15.59
N LEU A 88 -22.51 -11.32 16.90
CA LEU A 88 -21.74 -10.47 17.83
C LEU A 88 -20.27 -10.87 17.95
N LYS A 89 -19.80 -11.88 17.19
CA LYS A 89 -18.37 -12.08 17.00
C LYS A 89 -17.87 -10.95 16.10
N MET A 90 -17.57 -9.79 16.69
CA MET A 90 -16.61 -8.91 16.06
C MET A 90 -15.31 -9.69 16.00
N ASP A 91 -14.70 -9.75 14.82
CA ASP A 91 -13.32 -10.11 14.64
C ASP A 91 -12.45 -9.12 15.44
N THR A 92 -12.40 -9.29 16.76
CA THR A 92 -11.11 -9.24 17.42
C THR A 92 -10.31 -10.35 16.77
N LYS A 93 -9.72 -10.01 15.62
CA LYS A 93 -8.45 -10.57 15.19
C LYS A 93 -7.40 -10.10 16.21
N ILE A 94 -7.58 -10.48 17.47
CA ILE A 94 -6.48 -11.15 18.16
C ILE A 94 -6.15 -12.23 17.14
N CYS A 95 -4.94 -12.17 16.58
CA CYS A 95 -4.37 -13.29 15.88
C CYS A 95 -4.58 -14.48 16.82
N GLN A 96 -5.68 -15.24 16.65
CA GLN A 96 -5.77 -16.54 17.26
C GLN A 96 -4.59 -17.23 16.64
N ASP A 97 -3.67 -17.55 17.52
CA ASP A 97 -2.45 -18.19 17.17
C ASP A 97 -2.87 -19.62 16.83
N ASP A 98 -3.43 -19.79 15.63
CA ASP A 98 -3.87 -21.07 15.08
C ASP A 98 -2.67 -22.03 14.99
N SER A 99 -1.45 -21.56 15.29
CA SER A 99 -0.26 -22.38 15.52
C SER A 99 -0.50 -23.51 16.51
N ARG A 100 -1.29 -23.30 17.58
CA ARG A 100 -1.55 -24.36 18.56
C ARG A 100 -2.45 -25.42 17.99
N ASP A 101 -3.57 -25.01 17.40
CA ASP A 101 -4.51 -25.93 16.76
C ASP A 101 -3.81 -26.70 15.62
N GLU A 102 -2.91 -26.05 14.87
CA GLU A 102 -2.11 -26.67 13.80
C GLU A 102 -0.99 -27.57 14.35
N ILE A 103 -0.33 -27.23 15.46
CA ILE A 103 0.66 -28.09 16.13
C ILE A 103 -0.03 -29.34 16.68
N GLU A 104 -1.20 -29.18 17.32
CA GLU A 104 -2.02 -30.28 17.82
C GLU A 104 -2.51 -31.17 16.67
N GLU A 105 -3.05 -30.59 15.59
CA GLU A 105 -3.47 -31.35 14.40
C GLU A 105 -2.29 -32.12 13.77
N ASN A 106 -1.13 -31.47 13.61
CA ASN A 106 0.07 -32.13 13.08
C ASN A 106 0.55 -33.26 14.00
N PHE A 107 0.46 -33.08 15.32
CA PHE A 107 0.82 -34.09 16.31
C PHE A 107 -0.13 -35.29 16.24
N GLU A 108 -1.43 -35.07 16.12
CA GLU A 108 -2.43 -36.13 15.92
C GLU A 108 -2.20 -36.89 14.61
N VAL A 109 -1.95 -36.17 13.51
CA VAL A 109 -1.64 -36.77 12.20
C VAL A 109 -0.36 -37.62 12.31
N LEU A 110 0.69 -37.14 12.97
CA LEU A 110 1.93 -37.89 13.13
C LEU A 110 1.72 -39.15 14.00
N MET A 111 0.98 -39.03 15.10
CA MET A 111 0.63 -40.15 15.97
C MET A 111 -0.19 -41.22 15.24
N SER A 112 -1.15 -40.81 14.40
CA SER A 112 -1.95 -41.73 13.58
C SER A 112 -1.09 -42.51 12.57
N LYS A 113 -0.09 -41.87 11.96
CA LYS A 113 0.85 -42.52 11.04
C LYS A 113 1.76 -43.51 11.77
N LEU A 114 2.23 -43.16 12.97
CA LEU A 114 3.06 -44.05 13.79
C LEU A 114 2.30 -45.26 14.36
N ASN A 115 0.99 -45.17 14.50
CA ASN A 115 0.17 -46.32 14.90
C ASN A 115 -0.05 -47.34 13.78
N ASN A 116 0.32 -47.01 12.54
CA ASN A 116 0.14 -47.87 11.38
C ASN A 116 1.48 -48.10 10.63
N PRO A 117 2.42 -48.89 11.17
CA PRO A 117 3.68 -49.20 10.51
C PRO A 117 3.43 -49.89 9.17
N ALA A 118 4.10 -49.44 8.11
CA ALA A 118 3.94 -50.00 6.77
C ALA A 118 4.53 -51.42 6.63
N ARG A 119 5.49 -51.79 7.48
CA ARG A 119 6.14 -53.11 7.51
C ARG A 119 6.28 -53.61 8.95
N VAL A 120 6.24 -54.93 9.11
CA VAL A 120 6.35 -55.60 10.43
C VAL A 120 7.72 -55.36 11.08
N GLU A 121 8.77 -55.23 10.27
CA GLU A 121 10.14 -54.94 10.72
C GLU A 121 10.26 -53.56 11.40
N ASP A 122 9.40 -52.61 11.03
CA ASP A 122 9.44 -51.22 11.52
C ASP A 122 8.69 -51.02 12.85
N VAL A 123 7.98 -52.04 13.33
CA VAL A 123 7.13 -51.95 14.54
C VAL A 123 7.92 -51.50 15.77
N SER A 124 9.16 -51.97 15.93
CA SER A 124 10.03 -51.57 17.04
C SER A 124 10.44 -50.10 16.98
N LEU A 125 10.78 -49.60 15.78
CA LEU A 125 11.16 -48.21 15.55
C LEU A 125 9.96 -47.28 15.76
N TYR A 126 8.79 -47.63 15.21
CA TYR A 126 7.57 -46.84 15.35
C TYR A 126 7.10 -46.81 16.81
N GLY A 127 7.21 -47.93 17.54
CA GLY A 127 6.93 -47.99 18.97
C GLY A 127 7.88 -47.11 19.80
N SER A 128 9.15 -47.05 19.43
CA SER A 128 10.14 -46.17 20.08
C SER A 128 9.83 -44.70 19.82
N LEU A 129 9.56 -44.33 18.56
CA LEU A 129 9.20 -42.96 18.17
C LEU A 129 7.91 -42.47 18.83
N ARG A 130 6.90 -43.35 18.94
CA ARG A 130 5.65 -43.05 19.65
C ARG A 130 5.89 -42.77 21.13
N THR A 131 6.77 -43.54 21.77
CA THR A 131 7.12 -43.33 23.17
C THR A 131 7.81 -41.97 23.36
N THR A 132 8.69 -41.59 22.44
CA THR A 132 9.31 -40.25 22.44
C THR A 132 8.28 -39.15 22.23
N LEU A 133 7.38 -39.28 21.26
CA LEU A 133 6.31 -38.30 20.99
C LEU A 133 5.36 -38.11 22.17
N ASN A 134 4.95 -39.18 22.84
CA ASN A 134 4.08 -39.07 24.02
C ASN A 134 4.70 -38.29 25.19
N ASN A 135 6.02 -38.13 25.21
CA ASN A 135 6.73 -37.36 26.23
C ASN A 135 6.89 -35.87 25.86
N ILE A 136 6.43 -35.47 24.67
CA ILE A 136 6.49 -34.08 24.20
C ILE A 136 5.23 -33.35 24.66
N ASP A 137 5.39 -32.28 25.45
CA ASP A 137 4.29 -31.39 25.80
C ASP A 137 4.06 -30.38 24.67
N THR A 138 3.00 -30.55 23.88
CA THR A 138 2.67 -29.66 22.76
C THR A 138 2.43 -28.21 23.20
N SER A 139 2.13 -27.98 24.48
CA SER A 139 1.91 -26.63 25.01
C SER A 139 3.20 -25.81 25.18
N GLU A 140 4.37 -26.47 25.18
CA GLU A 140 5.69 -25.84 25.25
C GLU A 140 6.18 -25.33 23.87
N TYR A 141 5.52 -25.74 22.77
CA TYR A 141 5.94 -25.37 21.41
C TYR A 141 5.12 -24.21 20.84
N THR A 142 5.77 -23.38 20.03
CA THR A 142 5.12 -22.29 19.31
C THR A 142 5.83 -22.02 17.98
N TRP A 143 5.08 -21.68 16.93
CA TRP A 143 5.66 -21.16 15.69
C TRP A 143 6.27 -19.76 15.84
N ARG A 144 6.10 -19.09 17.01
CA ARG A 144 6.65 -17.75 17.26
C ARG A 144 8.15 -17.72 17.48
N ASP A 145 8.73 -18.81 17.97
CA ASP A 145 10.17 -18.97 18.14
C ASP A 145 10.55 -20.32 17.54
N PRO A 146 10.89 -20.39 16.24
CA PRO A 146 11.20 -21.67 15.63
C PRO A 146 12.45 -22.22 16.30
N GLU A 147 12.33 -23.33 17.06
CA GLU A 147 13.44 -24.02 17.75
C GLU A 147 14.66 -24.25 16.84
N ALA A 148 14.44 -24.45 15.53
CA ALA A 148 15.49 -24.56 14.51
C ALA A 148 16.27 -23.24 14.23
N SER A 149 15.90 -22.13 14.86
CA SER A 149 16.50 -20.79 14.68
C SER A 149 17.50 -20.42 15.78
N MET A 150 17.70 -21.29 16.78
CA MET A 150 18.57 -20.96 17.92
C MET A 150 20.06 -20.97 17.56
N GLU A 151 20.48 -21.67 16.50
CA GLU A 151 21.87 -21.65 16.00
C GLU A 151 21.93 -21.53 14.47
N PRO A 152 22.08 -20.30 13.95
CA PRO A 152 23.41 -19.87 13.52
C PRO A 152 23.64 -18.37 13.84
N ARG A 153 24.03 -18.02 15.06
CA ARG A 153 23.71 -16.67 15.57
C ARG A 153 24.85 -15.65 15.65
N GLU A 154 26.10 -16.05 15.86
CA GLU A 154 27.20 -15.07 16.03
C GLU A 154 28.32 -15.20 15.00
N SER A 155 28.68 -16.41 14.57
CA SER A 155 29.75 -16.62 13.59
C SER A 155 29.43 -16.11 12.18
N MET A 156 28.14 -15.99 11.83
CA MET A 156 27.68 -15.38 10.58
C MET A 156 27.63 -13.83 10.67
N LYS A 157 27.74 -13.25 11.87
CA LYS A 157 27.78 -11.80 12.04
C LYS A 157 29.20 -11.31 11.77
N CYS A 158 29.37 -10.57 10.69
CA CYS A 158 30.62 -9.88 10.44
C CYS A 158 30.64 -8.53 11.18
N VAL A 159 31.73 -8.26 11.90
CA VAL A 159 32.00 -6.91 12.39
C VAL A 159 32.30 -6.02 11.18
N LEU A 160 31.66 -4.85 11.10
CA LEU A 160 31.94 -3.92 10.02
C LEU A 160 33.40 -3.48 10.08
N PRO A 161 34.17 -3.57 8.97
CA PRO A 161 35.50 -2.99 8.91
C PRO A 161 35.46 -1.49 9.18
N ASN A 162 36.47 -0.95 9.88
CA ASN A 162 36.56 0.48 10.19
C ASN A 162 36.49 1.37 8.94
N SER A 163 36.94 0.90 7.77
CA SER A 163 36.81 1.59 6.49
C SER A 163 35.36 1.78 6.07
N VAL A 164 34.49 0.79 6.30
CA VAL A 164 33.05 0.88 6.02
C VAL A 164 32.37 1.79 7.02
N ILE A 165 32.70 1.68 8.31
CA ILE A 165 32.18 2.57 9.36
C ILE A 165 32.49 4.04 9.02
N SER A 166 33.73 4.32 8.62
CA SER A 166 34.15 5.67 8.19
C SER A 166 33.32 6.16 7.00
N LYS A 167 33.07 5.31 5.99
CA LYS A 167 32.21 5.65 4.85
C LYS A 167 30.76 5.91 5.26
N CYS A 168 30.22 5.18 6.23
CA CYS A 168 28.89 5.43 6.78
C CYS A 168 28.82 6.80 7.48
N SER A 169 29.82 7.15 8.31
CA SER A 169 29.89 8.46 8.97
C SER A 169 30.00 9.59 7.94
N GLU A 170 30.89 9.46 6.96
CA GLU A 170 31.05 10.41 5.85
C GLU A 170 29.73 10.62 5.10
N PHE A 171 28.98 9.55 4.82
CA PHE A 171 27.67 9.63 4.17
C PHE A 171 26.67 10.46 4.99
N VAL A 172 26.56 10.20 6.30
CA VAL A 172 25.61 10.92 7.17
C VAL A 172 25.95 12.40 7.27
N GLU A 173 27.23 12.75 7.38
CA GLU A 173 27.67 14.14 7.45
C GLU A 173 27.40 14.88 6.14
N ASN A 174 27.72 14.26 5.00
CA ASN A 174 27.50 14.86 3.68
C ASN A 174 26.01 15.05 3.36
N PHE A 175 25.15 14.12 3.78
CA PHE A 175 23.71 14.20 3.50
C PHE A 175 23.04 15.42 4.15
N ARG A 176 23.58 15.91 5.28
CA ARG A 176 23.06 17.09 5.98
C ARG A 176 23.39 18.42 5.27
N ASN A 177 24.33 18.43 4.32
CA ASN A 177 24.88 19.64 3.70
C ASN A 177 24.44 19.85 2.24
N ILE A 178 23.43 19.12 1.75
CA ILE A 178 23.00 19.21 0.35
C ILE A 178 22.20 20.52 0.13
N ASN A 179 22.87 21.54 -0.39
CA ASN A 179 22.21 22.72 -0.97
C ASN A 179 21.66 22.36 -2.36
N VAL A 180 20.34 22.41 -2.52
CA VAL A 180 19.67 22.20 -3.82
C VAL A 180 19.83 23.48 -4.66
N PRO A 181 20.47 23.43 -5.84
CA PRO A 181 20.52 24.56 -6.74
C PRO A 181 19.10 24.89 -7.22
N ARG A 182 18.65 26.12 -6.97
CA ARG A 182 17.27 26.56 -7.24
C ARG A 182 17.08 27.21 -8.61
N ASP A 183 18.16 27.52 -9.33
CA ASP A 183 18.05 28.31 -10.54
C ASP A 183 18.15 27.44 -11.78
N MET A 184 17.03 27.31 -12.48
CA MET A 184 16.96 26.69 -13.80
C MET A 184 16.42 27.72 -14.78
N GLY A 185 17.25 28.03 -15.78
CA GLY A 185 16.84 28.78 -16.95
C GLY A 185 15.68 28.12 -17.69
N ASP A 186 15.20 28.77 -18.75
CA ASP A 186 14.05 28.35 -19.56
C ASP A 186 14.29 27.04 -20.32
N ILE A 187 14.10 25.90 -19.65
CA ILE A 187 14.13 24.58 -20.27
C ILE A 187 12.74 24.23 -20.82
N ILE A 188 12.70 23.85 -22.10
CA ILE A 188 11.50 23.47 -22.85
C ILE A 188 11.71 22.15 -23.60
N HIS A 189 10.63 21.48 -23.99
CA HIS A 189 10.74 20.36 -24.93
C HIS A 189 10.98 20.91 -26.34
N ASN A 190 12.11 20.53 -26.94
CA ASN A 190 12.54 21.01 -28.25
C ASN A 190 13.31 19.94 -29.05
N ASN A 191 13.10 18.67 -28.72
CA ASN A 191 13.79 17.51 -29.32
C ASN A 191 15.31 17.50 -29.13
N LEU A 192 15.85 18.29 -28.19
CA LEU A 192 17.26 18.24 -27.78
C LEU A 192 17.41 17.63 -26.39
N TRP A 193 18.53 16.95 -26.17
CA TRP A 193 18.94 16.44 -24.87
C TRP A 193 19.25 17.59 -23.91
N LYS A 194 18.77 17.49 -22.67
CA LYS A 194 19.01 18.50 -21.61
C LYS A 194 20.30 18.26 -20.84
N GLU A 195 20.90 17.11 -21.06
CA GLU A 195 22.18 16.71 -20.49
C GLU A 195 23.19 16.50 -21.61
N ASN A 196 24.46 16.72 -21.29
CA ASN A 196 25.55 16.48 -22.23
C ASN A 196 25.81 14.97 -22.41
N GLU A 197 26.63 14.63 -23.41
CA GLU A 197 26.97 13.24 -23.72
C GLU A 197 27.59 12.48 -22.54
N PHE A 198 28.36 13.17 -21.69
CA PHE A 198 28.99 12.56 -20.52
C PHE A 198 27.94 12.08 -19.49
N GLU A 199 26.98 12.92 -19.11
CA GLU A 199 25.91 12.53 -18.17
C GLU A 199 24.93 11.52 -18.78
N LEU A 200 24.66 11.61 -20.08
CA LEU A 200 23.88 10.60 -20.81
C LEU A 200 24.60 9.24 -20.81
N SER A 201 25.89 9.20 -21.13
CA SER A 201 26.72 7.98 -21.13
C SER A 201 26.83 7.36 -19.75
N LYS A 202 27.06 8.18 -18.72
CA LYS A 202 27.05 7.75 -17.32
C LYS A 202 25.70 7.16 -16.91
N THR A 203 24.58 7.75 -17.36
CA THR A 203 23.25 7.20 -17.13
C THR A 203 23.04 5.88 -17.87
N ALA A 204 23.45 5.81 -19.14
CA ALA A 204 23.39 4.59 -19.93
C ALA A 204 24.16 3.44 -19.27
N ASN A 205 25.37 3.69 -18.79
CA ASN A 205 26.16 2.68 -18.07
C ASN A 205 25.45 2.15 -16.81
N ARG A 206 24.76 3.02 -16.06
CA ARG A 206 23.96 2.58 -14.89
C ARG A 206 22.79 1.69 -15.30
N ILE A 207 22.08 2.05 -16.38
CA ILE A 207 20.97 1.24 -16.92
C ILE A 207 21.50 -0.11 -17.42
N LEU A 208 22.62 -0.13 -18.14
CA LEU A 208 23.24 -1.36 -18.65
C LEU A 208 23.72 -2.28 -17.52
N ASN A 209 24.26 -1.73 -16.43
CA ASN A 209 24.63 -2.53 -15.26
C ASN A 209 23.41 -3.22 -14.63
N VAL A 210 22.31 -2.49 -14.45
CA VAL A 210 21.04 -3.06 -13.96
C VAL A 210 20.51 -4.12 -14.93
N LEU A 211 20.64 -3.88 -16.25
CA LEU A 211 20.24 -4.87 -17.24
C LEU A 211 21.09 -6.15 -17.15
N GLY A 212 22.40 -6.01 -16.89
CA GLY A 212 23.29 -7.14 -16.61
C GLY A 212 22.87 -7.92 -15.37
N GLU A 213 22.47 -7.24 -14.29
CA GLU A 213 21.92 -7.88 -13.08
C GLU A 213 20.62 -8.65 -13.39
N ILE A 214 19.72 -8.07 -14.19
CA ILE A 214 18.48 -8.72 -14.63
C ILE A 214 18.79 -9.99 -15.43
N TRP A 215 19.77 -9.96 -16.33
CA TRP A 215 20.16 -11.14 -17.13
C TRP A 215 20.79 -12.24 -16.28
N CYS A 216 21.43 -11.90 -15.17
CA CYS A 216 21.97 -12.85 -14.22
C CYS A 216 20.92 -13.40 -13.23
N ASN A 217 19.70 -12.89 -13.22
CA ASN A 217 18.66 -13.31 -12.29
C ASN A 217 18.07 -14.68 -12.69
N PRO A 218 18.21 -15.74 -11.87
CA PRO A 218 17.69 -17.07 -12.19
C PRO A 218 16.17 -17.12 -12.41
N ALA A 219 15.42 -16.20 -11.78
CA ALA A 219 13.97 -16.11 -11.97
C ALA A 219 13.59 -15.87 -13.43
N PHE A 220 14.44 -15.17 -14.20
CA PHE A 220 14.19 -14.82 -15.59
C PHE A 220 15.04 -15.61 -16.60
N ALA A 221 15.84 -16.58 -16.15
CA ALA A 221 16.79 -17.29 -17.00
C ALA A 221 16.14 -18.09 -18.14
N THR A 222 15.02 -18.78 -17.87
CA THR A 222 14.34 -19.66 -18.84
C THR A 222 12.97 -19.13 -19.23
N SER A 223 12.45 -19.55 -20.38
CA SER A 223 11.07 -19.21 -20.79
C SER A 223 10.04 -19.70 -19.77
N THR A 224 10.23 -20.90 -19.23
CA THR A 224 9.35 -21.48 -18.20
C THR A 224 9.34 -20.64 -16.93
N SER A 225 10.52 -20.31 -16.38
CA SER A 225 10.62 -19.53 -15.15
C SER A 225 10.06 -18.12 -15.34
N ARG A 226 10.31 -17.46 -16.48
CA ARG A 226 9.73 -16.15 -16.82
C ARG A 226 8.21 -16.16 -16.82
N ASN A 227 7.61 -17.18 -17.44
CA ASN A 227 6.15 -17.28 -17.57
C ASN A 227 5.42 -17.53 -16.24
N GLN A 228 6.15 -17.99 -15.22
CA GLN A 228 5.63 -18.22 -13.87
C GLN A 228 5.74 -16.99 -12.97
N GLN A 229 6.47 -15.95 -13.39
CA GLN A 229 6.68 -14.76 -12.55
C GLN A 229 5.38 -13.97 -12.36
N SER A 230 5.19 -13.50 -11.13
CA SER A 230 4.07 -12.61 -10.80
C SER A 230 4.28 -11.22 -11.39
N GLU A 231 3.18 -10.46 -11.52
CA GLU A 231 3.23 -9.04 -11.91
C GLU A 231 4.09 -8.24 -10.93
N GLY A 232 3.93 -8.52 -9.63
CA GLY A 232 4.73 -7.89 -8.57
C GLY A 232 6.22 -8.13 -8.74
N THR A 233 6.65 -9.39 -8.93
CA THR A 233 8.06 -9.74 -9.15
C THR A 233 8.63 -9.06 -10.39
N TYR A 234 7.84 -9.01 -11.47
CA TYR A 234 8.27 -8.35 -12.69
C TYR A 234 8.47 -6.83 -12.50
N VAL A 235 7.55 -6.20 -11.77
CA VAL A 235 7.66 -4.79 -11.40
C VAL A 235 8.87 -4.53 -10.51
N THR A 236 9.08 -5.33 -9.46
CA THR A 236 10.15 -5.12 -8.48
C THR A 236 11.54 -5.41 -8.99
N ASP A 237 11.69 -6.42 -9.85
CA ASP A 237 13.00 -6.95 -10.23
C ASP A 237 13.47 -6.46 -11.60
N VAL A 238 12.56 -5.95 -12.44
CA VAL A 238 12.89 -5.48 -13.79
C VAL A 238 12.51 -4.01 -13.98
N ILE A 239 11.22 -3.69 -13.86
CA ILE A 239 10.71 -2.36 -14.26
C ILE A 239 11.24 -1.28 -13.32
N VAL A 240 11.07 -1.46 -12.01
CA VAL A 240 11.48 -0.45 -11.02
C VAL A 240 13.00 -0.25 -11.02
N PRO A 241 13.86 -1.28 -11.05
CA PRO A 241 15.31 -1.10 -11.17
C PRO A 241 15.72 -0.29 -12.41
N LEU A 242 15.15 -0.59 -13.59
CA LEU A 242 15.44 0.16 -14.81
C LEU A 242 15.02 1.62 -14.70
N LEU A 243 13.82 1.89 -14.19
CA LEU A 243 13.34 3.24 -13.96
C LEU A 243 14.22 3.97 -12.93
N ARG A 244 14.60 3.32 -11.82
CA ARG A 244 15.50 3.90 -10.81
C ARG A 244 16.84 4.27 -11.43
N ALA A 245 17.45 3.39 -12.22
CA ALA A 245 18.73 3.66 -12.88
C ALA A 245 18.64 4.86 -13.83
N SER A 246 17.53 4.96 -14.56
CA SER A 246 17.26 6.03 -15.53
C SER A 246 17.05 7.38 -14.86
N LEU A 247 16.38 7.41 -13.72
CA LEU A 247 15.99 8.64 -13.02
C LEU A 247 16.95 9.04 -11.90
N LYS A 248 17.97 8.22 -11.61
CA LYS A 248 18.97 8.52 -10.58
C LYS A 248 19.78 9.77 -10.92
N ASN A 249 20.02 10.60 -9.92
CA ASN A 249 20.77 11.86 -10.05
C ASN A 249 20.19 12.77 -11.15
N LEU A 250 18.86 12.89 -11.22
CA LEU A 250 18.26 13.95 -12.01
C LEU A 250 18.74 15.32 -11.50
N PRO A 251 18.94 16.31 -12.39
CA PRO A 251 19.18 17.69 -11.97
C PRO A 251 18.13 18.16 -10.95
N ASN A 252 18.61 18.80 -9.88
CA ASN A 252 17.83 19.52 -8.86
C ASN A 252 16.81 18.70 -8.08
N ASP A 253 17.20 17.54 -7.52
CA ASP A 253 16.51 16.73 -6.49
C ASP A 253 16.05 15.34 -6.97
N TYR A 254 15.68 14.46 -6.03
CA TYR A 254 15.37 13.05 -6.27
C TYR A 254 13.96 12.83 -6.84
N VAL A 255 13.82 11.96 -7.85
CA VAL A 255 12.52 11.36 -8.20
C VAL A 255 12.37 10.07 -7.41
N CYS A 256 11.36 10.01 -6.56
CA CYS A 256 11.01 8.81 -5.83
C CYS A 256 10.06 7.96 -6.66
N LEU A 257 10.37 6.67 -6.77
CA LEU A 257 9.45 5.67 -7.32
C LEU A 257 8.75 4.99 -6.15
N SER A 258 7.46 5.26 -5.97
CA SER A 258 6.68 4.51 -5.00
C SER A 258 6.18 3.22 -5.63
N THR A 259 6.52 2.10 -5.04
CA THR A 259 5.99 0.77 -5.36
C THR A 259 5.08 0.30 -4.24
N ALA A 260 3.95 -0.34 -4.58
CA ALA A 260 2.98 -0.91 -3.65
C ALA A 260 2.27 0.09 -2.69
N GLU A 261 1.02 -0.25 -2.36
CA GLU A 261 0.09 0.31 -1.37
C GLU A 261 -0.21 1.82 -1.31
N ARG A 262 0.66 2.69 -1.83
CA ARG A 262 0.45 4.14 -1.86
C ARG A 262 -0.70 4.48 -2.80
N GLN A 263 -1.63 5.29 -2.31
CA GLN A 263 -2.73 5.80 -3.11
C GLN A 263 -2.33 7.09 -3.83
N SER A 264 -2.74 7.23 -5.09
CA SER A 264 -2.60 8.48 -5.83
C SER A 264 -3.46 9.57 -5.19
N LEU A 265 -2.81 10.68 -4.86
CA LEU A 265 -3.42 11.92 -4.38
C LEU A 265 -4.29 12.54 -5.47
N ALA A 266 -3.88 12.47 -6.74
CA ALA A 266 -4.65 13.01 -7.86
C ALA A 266 -5.97 12.24 -8.05
N SER A 267 -5.89 10.91 -8.05
CA SER A 267 -7.06 10.04 -8.12
C SER A 267 -7.98 10.23 -6.91
N LYS A 268 -7.40 10.33 -5.70
CA LYS A 268 -8.14 10.61 -4.47
C LYS A 268 -8.87 11.96 -4.56
N ALA A 269 -8.19 13.02 -4.99
CA ALA A 269 -8.78 14.34 -5.14
C ALA A 269 -10.01 14.30 -6.05
N ARG A 270 -9.91 13.71 -7.25
CA ARG A 270 -11.06 13.57 -8.16
C ARG A 270 -12.20 12.76 -7.55
N ARG A 271 -11.92 11.62 -6.92
CA ARG A 271 -12.97 10.71 -6.40
C ARG A 271 -13.78 11.33 -5.27
N ASN A 272 -13.22 12.29 -4.55
CA ASN A 272 -13.86 13.00 -3.45
C ASN A 272 -14.59 14.29 -3.87
N ILE A 273 -14.54 14.67 -5.15
CA ILE A 273 -15.31 15.83 -5.64
C ILE A 273 -16.81 15.55 -5.50
N GLY A 274 -17.51 16.36 -4.70
CA GLY A 274 -18.96 16.32 -4.55
C GLY A 274 -19.50 15.07 -3.83
N VAL A 275 -18.68 14.40 -3.03
CA VAL A 275 -19.07 13.21 -2.26
C VAL A 275 -19.04 13.53 -0.76
N GLU A 276 -20.13 13.23 -0.06
CA GLU A 276 -20.19 13.26 1.41
C GLU A 276 -19.54 11.97 1.96
N GLY A 277 -18.21 11.96 2.05
CA GLY A 277 -17.42 10.86 2.58
C GLY A 277 -16.06 10.71 1.89
N GLU A 278 -15.10 10.07 2.57
CA GLU A 278 -13.75 9.90 2.05
C GLU A 278 -13.61 8.60 1.25
N ARG A 279 -13.37 8.75 -0.06
CA ARG A 279 -13.02 7.66 -0.97
C ARG A 279 -11.51 7.55 -1.11
N MET A 280 -11.02 6.32 -1.07
CA MET A 280 -9.61 6.01 -1.31
C MET A 280 -9.20 6.33 -2.75
N GLY A 281 -7.98 6.85 -2.91
CA GLY A 281 -7.35 6.99 -4.21
C GLY A 281 -7.05 5.62 -4.83
N LYS A 282 -6.89 5.57 -6.14
CA LYS A 282 -6.40 4.36 -6.80
C LYS A 282 -4.91 4.13 -6.50
N LYS A 283 -4.44 2.92 -6.76
CA LYS A 283 -3.08 2.48 -6.49
C LYS A 283 -2.45 1.98 -7.80
N PRO A 284 -1.75 2.85 -8.55
CA PRO A 284 -0.94 2.43 -9.68
C PRO A 284 0.21 1.52 -9.22
N ASP A 285 0.72 0.67 -10.10
CA ASP A 285 1.82 -0.25 -9.75
C ASP A 285 3.08 0.50 -9.33
N VAL A 286 3.39 1.59 -10.05
CA VAL A 286 4.45 2.53 -9.69
C VAL A 286 3.98 3.96 -9.92
N MET A 287 4.35 4.87 -9.01
CA MET A 287 4.18 6.31 -9.22
C MET A 287 5.53 7.02 -9.16
N MET A 288 5.70 8.02 -10.02
CA MET A 288 6.87 8.89 -10.06
C MET A 288 6.55 10.15 -9.28
N LEU A 289 7.16 10.27 -8.11
CA LEU A 289 6.92 11.33 -7.15
C LEU A 289 8.10 12.29 -7.12
N ILE A 290 7.82 13.58 -7.06
CA ILE A 290 8.81 14.61 -6.76
C ILE A 290 8.37 15.44 -5.58
N MET A 291 9.36 15.94 -4.84
CA MET A 291 9.14 16.96 -3.81
C MET A 291 9.46 18.33 -4.40
N ALA A 292 8.55 19.27 -4.26
CA ALA A 292 8.76 20.67 -4.62
C ALA A 292 8.05 21.55 -3.59
N GLU A 293 8.76 22.51 -3.00
CA GLU A 293 8.23 23.39 -1.92
C GLU A 293 7.54 22.59 -0.80
N GLU A 294 8.18 21.50 -0.34
CA GLU A 294 7.67 20.58 0.71
C GLU A 294 6.36 19.84 0.35
N LYS A 295 5.90 19.95 -0.89
CA LYS A 295 4.73 19.23 -1.41
C LYS A 295 5.15 18.10 -2.33
N VAL A 296 4.40 17.00 -2.29
CA VAL A 296 4.60 15.85 -3.17
C VAL A 296 3.72 16.00 -4.41
N PHE A 297 4.33 15.86 -5.58
CA PHE A 297 3.65 15.86 -6.88
C PHE A 297 3.84 14.55 -7.61
N GLU A 298 2.80 14.13 -8.34
CA GLU A 298 2.75 12.91 -9.15
C GLU A 298 3.04 13.28 -10.62
N LEU A 299 4.26 13.03 -11.09
CA LEU A 299 4.67 13.36 -12.46
C LEU A 299 4.48 12.22 -13.47
N GLY A 300 4.21 11.01 -12.97
CA GLY A 300 3.91 9.90 -13.84
C GLY A 300 3.46 8.64 -13.11
N TYR A 301 2.91 7.73 -13.90
CA TYR A 301 2.31 6.49 -13.43
C TYR A 301 2.81 5.33 -14.29
N VAL A 302 2.86 4.15 -13.69
CA VAL A 302 3.18 2.90 -14.38
C VAL A 302 2.08 1.89 -14.09
N GLU A 303 1.58 1.26 -15.14
CA GLU A 303 0.71 0.08 -15.07
C GLU A 303 1.42 -1.05 -15.83
N SER A 304 1.57 -2.18 -15.16
CA SER A 304 2.24 -3.36 -15.68
C SER A 304 1.27 -4.52 -15.77
N SER A 305 1.52 -5.35 -16.76
CA SER A 305 0.99 -6.71 -16.80
C SER A 305 2.08 -7.70 -16.40
N ARG A 306 1.74 -8.99 -16.37
CA ARG A 306 2.73 -10.06 -16.35
C ARG A 306 3.42 -10.17 -17.71
N ILE A 307 4.59 -10.81 -17.74
CA ILE A 307 5.33 -11.11 -18.98
C ILE A 307 4.43 -11.82 -20.02
N ASN A 308 3.60 -12.76 -19.57
CA ASN A 308 2.55 -13.33 -20.38
C ASN A 308 1.22 -12.64 -20.05
N CYS A 309 0.74 -11.77 -20.93
CA CYS A 309 -0.48 -11.00 -20.73
C CYS A 309 -1.49 -11.23 -21.87
N SER A 310 -2.78 -11.19 -21.53
CA SER A 310 -3.84 -11.17 -22.54
C SER A 310 -3.98 -9.79 -23.18
N LYS A 311 -4.55 -9.74 -24.38
CA LYS A 311 -4.88 -8.47 -25.04
C LYS A 311 -5.84 -7.62 -24.21
N THR A 312 -6.82 -8.25 -23.55
CA THR A 312 -7.76 -7.57 -22.65
C THR A 312 -7.04 -6.86 -21.48
N LYS A 313 -6.10 -7.54 -20.80
CA LYS A 313 -5.33 -6.91 -19.71
C LYS A 313 -4.51 -5.72 -20.23
N ASN A 314 -3.92 -5.83 -21.41
CA ASN A 314 -3.23 -4.71 -22.06
C ASN A 314 -4.18 -3.52 -22.29
N ASP A 315 -5.34 -3.74 -22.91
CA ASP A 315 -6.29 -2.65 -23.21
C ASP A 315 -6.87 -2.03 -21.92
N ASP A 316 -7.15 -2.84 -20.90
CA ASP A 316 -7.60 -2.37 -19.58
C ASP A 316 -6.55 -1.52 -18.88
N ASP A 317 -5.29 -1.95 -18.86
CA ASP A 317 -4.20 -1.21 -18.22
C ASP A 317 -3.90 0.09 -18.95
N TYR A 318 -4.00 0.11 -20.28
CA TYR A 318 -3.92 1.35 -21.06
C TYR A 318 -5.01 2.36 -20.62
N MET A 319 -6.25 1.90 -20.50
CA MET A 319 -7.37 2.77 -20.08
C MET A 319 -7.24 3.23 -18.62
N LYS A 320 -6.73 2.39 -17.73
CA LYS A 320 -6.42 2.79 -16.35
C LYS A 320 -5.35 3.88 -16.34
N LEU A 321 -4.24 3.64 -17.01
CA LEU A 321 -3.10 4.55 -17.06
C LEU A 321 -3.50 5.91 -17.63
N TRP A 322 -4.26 5.92 -18.73
CA TRP A 322 -4.83 7.15 -19.30
C TRP A 322 -5.61 7.95 -18.25
N ARG A 323 -6.53 7.31 -17.51
CA ARG A 323 -7.31 7.97 -16.45
C ARG A 323 -6.44 8.54 -15.34
N GLU A 324 -5.41 7.81 -14.90
CA GLU A 324 -4.50 8.33 -13.86
C GLU A 324 -3.72 9.56 -14.37
N THR A 325 -3.28 9.56 -15.63
CA THR A 325 -2.60 10.73 -16.20
C THR A 325 -3.52 11.96 -16.32
N VAL A 326 -4.81 11.76 -16.62
CA VAL A 326 -5.83 12.81 -16.62
C VAL A 326 -6.03 13.38 -15.20
N ASP A 327 -6.11 12.51 -14.21
CA ASP A 327 -6.23 12.92 -12.80
C ASP A 327 -4.99 13.73 -12.38
N GLY A 328 -3.79 13.23 -12.70
CA GLY A 328 -2.51 13.89 -12.41
C GLY A 328 -2.41 15.30 -13.00
N VAL A 329 -2.72 15.47 -14.30
CA VAL A 329 -2.63 16.79 -14.93
C VAL A 329 -3.64 17.76 -14.34
N SER A 330 -4.82 17.26 -13.97
CA SER A 330 -5.89 18.09 -13.41
C SER A 330 -5.52 18.60 -12.03
N LEU A 331 -4.91 17.76 -11.18
CA LEU A 331 -4.43 18.17 -9.86
C LEU A 331 -3.31 19.22 -9.96
N ILE A 332 -2.33 19.01 -10.85
CA ILE A 332 -1.22 19.96 -11.04
C ILE A 332 -1.73 21.29 -11.60
N ASP A 333 -2.63 21.25 -12.57
CA ASP A 333 -3.21 22.45 -13.15
C ASP A 333 -4.02 23.26 -12.13
N ALA A 334 -4.81 22.59 -11.28
CA ALA A 334 -5.50 23.24 -10.17
C ALA A 334 -4.54 23.88 -9.16
N THR A 335 -3.32 23.35 -9.04
CA THR A 335 -2.32 23.83 -8.07
C THR A 335 -1.51 25.01 -8.61
N CYS A 336 -0.97 24.93 -9.83
CA CYS A 336 0.00 25.91 -10.32
C CYS A 336 -0.07 26.25 -11.82
N ARG A 337 -0.97 25.63 -12.60
CA ARG A 337 -1.17 25.92 -14.04
C ARG A 337 0.13 26.00 -14.86
N PRO A 338 0.89 24.90 -14.97
CA PRO A 338 2.13 24.90 -15.74
C PRO A 338 1.87 25.15 -17.23
N LYS A 339 2.91 25.57 -17.96
CA LYS A 339 2.82 25.99 -19.37
C LYS A 339 2.17 24.92 -20.26
N THR A 340 1.06 25.28 -20.92
CA THR A 340 0.36 24.45 -21.91
C THR A 340 1.26 24.09 -23.09
N ASN A 341 0.99 22.98 -23.76
CA ASN A 341 1.82 22.40 -24.84
C ASN A 341 3.28 22.07 -24.43
N GLN A 342 3.62 22.16 -23.15
CA GLN A 342 4.98 21.93 -22.66
C GLN A 342 4.98 20.98 -21.47
N PHE A 343 4.18 21.23 -20.45
CA PHE A 343 4.08 20.33 -19.32
C PHE A 343 3.15 19.14 -19.63
N GLY A 344 3.56 17.94 -19.22
CA GLY A 344 2.72 16.76 -19.32
C GLY A 344 2.97 15.73 -18.22
N ILE A 345 2.01 14.83 -18.01
CA ILE A 345 2.15 13.69 -17.10
C ILE A 345 2.59 12.47 -17.90
N VAL A 346 3.61 11.77 -17.40
CA VAL A 346 4.11 10.56 -18.04
C VAL A 346 3.22 9.37 -17.69
N GLY A 347 2.88 8.55 -18.69
CA GLY A 347 2.30 7.23 -18.47
C GLY A 347 3.18 6.16 -19.08
N ILE A 348 3.64 5.20 -18.28
CA ILE A 348 4.37 4.02 -18.78
C ILE A 348 3.47 2.80 -18.68
N GLN A 349 3.29 2.12 -19.79
CA GLN A 349 2.59 0.84 -19.80
C GLN A 349 3.60 -0.27 -20.08
N VAL A 350 3.57 -1.35 -19.31
CA VAL A 350 4.33 -2.57 -19.63
C VAL A 350 3.36 -3.70 -19.97
N ALA A 351 3.23 -3.98 -21.27
CA ALA A 351 2.37 -5.04 -21.79
C ALA A 351 3.24 -6.22 -22.26
N GLY A 352 3.26 -7.30 -21.48
CA GLY A 352 4.16 -8.42 -21.70
C GLY A 352 5.62 -8.00 -21.59
N ASN A 353 6.38 -8.15 -22.66
CA ASN A 353 7.77 -7.71 -22.76
C ASN A 353 7.93 -6.33 -23.41
N ILE A 354 6.87 -5.58 -23.71
CA ILE A 354 6.98 -4.26 -24.37
C ILE A 354 6.65 -3.15 -23.38
N MET A 355 7.58 -2.20 -23.25
CA MET A 355 7.39 -0.96 -22.51
C MET A 355 7.00 0.17 -23.46
N TYR A 356 5.85 0.79 -23.21
CA TYR A 356 5.33 1.94 -23.95
C TYR A 356 5.47 3.20 -23.12
N LEU A 357 6.07 4.24 -23.70
CA LEU A 357 6.16 5.57 -23.11
C LEU A 357 5.09 6.47 -23.72
N ASN A 358 4.24 7.01 -22.87
CA ASN A 358 3.15 7.90 -23.25
C ASN A 358 3.23 9.19 -22.42
N VAL A 359 2.62 10.26 -22.94
CA VAL A 359 2.50 11.52 -22.22
C VAL A 359 1.12 12.12 -22.40
N LEU A 360 0.56 12.66 -21.33
CA LEU A 360 -0.65 13.47 -21.36
C LEU A 360 -0.28 14.95 -21.25
N ILE A 361 -0.61 15.75 -22.26
CA ILE A 361 -0.32 17.19 -22.32
C ILE A 361 -1.63 17.95 -22.51
N LYS A 362 -1.80 19.08 -21.81
CA LYS A 362 -2.88 20.03 -22.11
C LYS A 362 -2.49 20.89 -23.31
N ASP A 363 -3.34 20.89 -24.33
CA ASP A 363 -3.12 21.73 -25.50
C ASP A 363 -3.34 23.22 -25.22
N ALA A 364 -3.17 24.08 -26.23
CA ALA A 364 -3.40 25.52 -26.09
C ALA A 364 -4.84 25.88 -25.70
N GLY A 365 -5.81 25.01 -26.00
CA GLY A 365 -7.21 25.15 -25.57
C GLY A 365 -7.48 24.60 -24.17
N GLY A 366 -6.45 24.12 -23.46
CA GLY A 366 -6.58 23.48 -22.15
C GLY A 366 -7.12 22.04 -22.22
N ILE A 367 -7.23 21.45 -23.41
CA ILE A 367 -7.79 20.11 -23.61
C ILE A 367 -6.69 19.06 -23.36
N PRO A 368 -6.91 18.10 -22.45
CA PRO A 368 -6.01 16.96 -22.25
C PRO A 368 -5.88 16.11 -23.54
N ARG A 369 -4.65 15.95 -24.04
CA ARG A 369 -4.34 15.04 -25.16
C ARG A 369 -3.32 14.00 -24.72
N TYR A 370 -3.61 12.74 -25.02
CA TYR A 370 -2.76 11.61 -24.68
C TYR A 370 -2.02 11.12 -25.92
N PHE A 371 -0.69 11.09 -25.84
CA PHE A 371 0.19 10.77 -26.96
C PHE A 371 1.05 9.56 -26.63
N HIS A 372 1.15 8.64 -27.59
CA HIS A 372 2.19 7.63 -27.60
C HIS A 372 3.48 8.26 -28.14
N LEU A 373 4.58 8.14 -27.40
CA LEU A 373 5.86 8.74 -27.79
C LEU A 373 6.80 7.74 -28.44
N ASP A 374 7.04 6.61 -27.79
CA ASP A 374 7.91 5.54 -28.27
C ASP A 374 7.63 4.25 -27.47
N HIS A 375 8.17 3.13 -27.94
CA HIS A 375 8.15 1.86 -27.22
C HIS A 375 9.43 1.06 -27.47
N ALA A 376 9.71 0.13 -26.56
CA ALA A 376 10.82 -0.80 -26.70
C ALA A 376 10.50 -2.13 -26.04
N GLU A 377 11.07 -3.19 -26.59
CA GLU A 377 11.09 -4.48 -25.90
C GLU A 377 12.05 -4.41 -24.70
N LEU A 378 11.65 -5.07 -23.61
CA LEU A 378 12.46 -5.30 -22.41
C LEU A 378 13.26 -6.59 -22.62
N PRO A 379 14.59 -6.51 -22.84
CA PRO A 379 15.41 -7.69 -23.05
C PRO A 379 15.65 -8.36 -21.70
N LEU A 380 14.86 -9.39 -21.38
CA LEU A 380 14.99 -10.13 -20.11
C LEU A 380 16.15 -11.15 -20.11
N PHE A 381 16.82 -11.30 -21.24
CA PHE A 381 17.99 -12.13 -21.46
C PHE A 381 18.89 -11.45 -22.51
N PRO A 382 20.15 -11.86 -22.66
CA PRO A 382 21.05 -11.30 -23.68
C PRO A 382 20.39 -11.32 -25.06
N ASN A 383 20.15 -10.14 -25.61
CA ASN A 383 19.40 -9.92 -26.85
C ASN A 383 20.23 -9.06 -27.81
N SER A 384 19.71 -8.80 -29.00
CA SER A 384 20.35 -7.98 -30.03
C SER A 384 20.67 -6.56 -29.54
N PHE A 385 21.75 -6.00 -30.11
CA PHE A 385 22.13 -4.60 -29.91
C PHE A 385 20.95 -3.63 -30.14
N GLN A 386 20.13 -3.87 -31.17
CA GLN A 386 18.97 -3.05 -31.51
C GLN A 386 17.92 -3.02 -30.40
N CYS A 387 17.65 -4.16 -29.75
CA CYS A 387 16.70 -4.23 -28.64
C CYS A 387 17.19 -3.39 -27.45
N VAL A 388 18.45 -3.58 -27.04
CA VAL A 388 19.08 -2.83 -25.94
C VAL A 388 19.16 -1.33 -26.26
N SER A 389 19.54 -0.97 -27.49
CA SER A 389 19.61 0.42 -27.94
C SER A 389 18.24 1.11 -27.95
N SER A 390 17.19 0.40 -28.35
CA SER A 390 15.81 0.92 -28.33
C SER A 390 15.32 1.17 -26.90
N LEU A 391 15.57 0.24 -25.98
CA LEU A 391 15.27 0.43 -24.56
C LEU A 391 16.05 1.63 -23.98
N MET A 392 17.33 1.77 -24.34
CA MET A 392 18.14 2.90 -23.90
C MET A 392 17.56 4.23 -24.36
N ARG A 393 17.18 4.33 -25.65
CA ARG A 393 16.52 5.52 -26.19
C ARG A 393 15.23 5.83 -25.43
N LEU A 394 14.40 4.83 -25.18
CA LEU A 394 13.14 4.99 -24.45
C LEU A 394 13.36 5.56 -23.03
N LEU A 395 14.28 4.95 -22.28
CA LEU A 395 14.56 5.32 -20.89
C LEU A 395 15.27 6.68 -20.76
N LEU A 396 16.19 7.02 -21.68
CA LEU A 396 16.80 8.35 -21.72
C LEU A 396 15.80 9.42 -22.16
N THR A 397 14.85 9.08 -23.04
CA THR A 397 13.75 9.99 -23.41
C THR A 397 12.86 10.27 -22.21
N LEU A 398 12.48 9.25 -21.44
CA LEU A 398 11.77 9.42 -20.16
C LEU A 398 12.51 10.37 -19.21
N ARG A 399 13.82 10.14 -19.02
CA ARG A 399 14.66 11.01 -18.18
C ARG A 399 14.62 12.46 -18.66
N ASN A 400 14.83 12.67 -19.96
CA ASN A 400 14.80 14.00 -20.57
C ASN A 400 13.46 14.69 -20.34
N ILE A 401 12.34 13.95 -20.46
CA ILE A 401 11.00 14.49 -20.23
C ILE A 401 10.84 14.97 -18.79
N LEU A 402 11.26 14.15 -17.82
CA LEU A 402 11.12 14.49 -16.40
C LEU A 402 12.02 15.66 -15.97
N ILE A 403 13.19 15.86 -16.59
CA ILE A 403 14.02 17.06 -16.39
C ILE A 403 13.22 18.31 -16.75
N VAL A 404 12.60 18.33 -17.93
CA VAL A 404 11.83 19.48 -18.41
C VAL A 404 10.57 19.68 -17.56
N ASN A 405 9.78 18.62 -17.33
CA ASN A 405 8.53 18.71 -16.58
C ASN A 405 8.75 19.21 -15.16
N LYS A 406 9.82 18.75 -14.50
CA LYS A 406 10.19 19.21 -13.16
C LYS A 406 10.55 20.69 -13.15
N SER A 407 11.36 21.15 -14.11
CA SER A 407 11.71 22.57 -14.25
C SER A 407 10.46 23.45 -14.43
N LEU A 408 9.55 23.02 -15.33
CA LEU A 408 8.29 23.70 -15.57
C LEU A 408 7.38 23.73 -14.34
N LEU A 409 7.33 22.63 -13.57
CA LEU A 409 6.54 22.56 -12.34
C LEU A 409 7.07 23.53 -11.28
N VAL A 410 8.37 23.48 -10.97
CA VAL A 410 8.98 24.35 -9.93
C VAL A 410 8.75 25.82 -10.26
N ARG A 411 8.86 26.19 -11.53
CA ARG A 411 8.57 27.54 -11.98
C ARG A 411 7.10 27.93 -11.84
N ALA A 412 6.20 27.05 -12.27
CA ALA A 412 4.78 27.29 -12.16
C ALA A 412 4.35 27.47 -10.70
N LEU A 413 4.94 26.69 -9.79
CA LEU A 413 4.75 26.83 -8.35
C LEU A 413 5.27 28.17 -7.83
N GLY A 414 6.50 28.57 -8.16
CA GLY A 414 7.04 29.87 -7.76
C GLY A 414 6.18 31.04 -8.26
N TYR A 415 5.62 30.94 -9.47
CA TYR A 415 4.68 31.94 -9.98
C TYR A 415 3.34 31.92 -9.24
N ALA A 416 2.75 30.75 -9.00
CA ALA A 416 1.48 30.61 -8.29
C ALA A 416 1.56 31.09 -6.83
N THR A 417 2.69 30.86 -6.15
CA THR A 417 2.94 31.32 -4.78
C THR A 417 3.10 32.85 -4.71
N SER A 418 3.73 33.46 -5.72
CA SER A 418 3.87 34.93 -5.81
C SER A 418 2.61 35.64 -6.31
N HIS A 419 1.74 34.93 -7.05
CA HIS A 419 0.52 35.46 -7.66
C HIS A 419 -0.66 34.48 -7.45
N PRO A 420 -1.19 34.37 -6.21
CA PRO A 420 -2.26 33.43 -5.91
C PRO A 420 -3.51 33.72 -6.78
N PRO A 421 -4.14 32.68 -7.35
CA PRO A 421 -5.24 32.89 -8.28
C PRO A 421 -6.44 33.56 -7.60
N ARG A 422 -6.91 34.67 -8.17
CA ARG A 422 -8.23 35.25 -7.85
C ARG A 422 -9.30 34.36 -8.48
N ASN A 423 -10.10 33.71 -7.64
CA ASN A 423 -11.27 32.87 -7.96
C ASN A 423 -10.98 31.48 -8.57
N VAL A 424 -11.22 30.45 -7.75
CA VAL A 424 -11.25 29.03 -8.13
C VAL A 424 -12.69 28.68 -8.52
N HIS A 425 -13.12 29.03 -9.73
CA HIS A 425 -14.27 28.35 -10.31
C HIS A 425 -13.80 27.05 -10.95
N PRO A 426 -14.36 25.89 -10.59
CA PRO A 426 -13.99 24.62 -11.19
C PRO A 426 -14.31 24.66 -12.70
N SER A 427 -13.33 24.22 -13.51
CA SER A 427 -13.54 24.01 -14.94
C SER A 427 -14.73 23.07 -15.19
N PRO A 428 -15.53 23.30 -16.24
CA PRO A 428 -16.66 22.47 -16.57
C PRO A 428 -16.14 21.17 -17.23
N VAL A 429 -15.81 20.16 -16.44
CA VAL A 429 -15.61 18.81 -16.97
C VAL A 429 -16.96 18.11 -17.00
N VAL A 430 -17.34 17.66 -18.19
CA VAL A 430 -18.56 16.91 -18.49
C VAL A 430 -18.72 15.74 -17.52
N SER A 431 -19.81 15.74 -16.76
CA SER A 431 -20.24 14.60 -15.96
C SER A 431 -20.61 13.43 -16.86
N SER A 432 -20.18 12.22 -16.50
CA SER A 432 -20.59 10.99 -17.18
C SER A 432 -22.12 10.91 -17.26
N PRO A 433 -22.70 10.41 -18.36
CA PRO A 433 -24.14 10.23 -18.46
C PRO A 433 -24.63 9.36 -17.29
N LYS A 434 -25.69 9.81 -16.60
CA LYS A 434 -26.39 8.95 -15.65
C LYS A 434 -26.92 7.76 -16.44
N HIS A 435 -26.56 6.54 -16.03
CA HIS A 435 -27.19 5.34 -16.56
C HIS A 435 -28.70 5.48 -16.38
N ALA A 436 -29.43 5.53 -17.50
CA ALA A 436 -30.86 5.38 -17.50
C ALA A 436 -31.15 3.92 -17.13
N ASN A 437 -31.82 3.71 -16.00
CA ASN A 437 -32.38 2.41 -15.67
C ASN A 437 -33.45 2.06 -16.72
N VAL A 438 -33.19 1.01 -17.50
CA VAL A 438 -34.22 0.17 -18.12
C VAL A 438 -33.83 -1.27 -17.86
#